data_AF-A0A0G4L493-F1
#
_entry.id   AF-A0A0G4L493-F1
#
_cell.length_a   1.000
_cell.length_b   1.000
_cell.length_c   1.000
_cell.angle_alpha   90.00
_cell.angle_beta   90.00
_cell.angle_gamma   90.00
#
_symmetry.space_group_name_H-M   'P 1'
#
loop_
_entity.id
_entity.type
_entity.pdbx_description
1 polymer ?
#
loop_
_entity_poly.entity_id
_entity_poly.type
_entity_poly.pdbx_seq_one_letter_code
_entity_poly.pdbx_strand_id
1 'polypeptide(L)'
;MPVHHLMIGTWTPPGAIFTVAFDDEKLTLELVKRTEIPQDEPISWMTFDWVAITDDQEGWLDMYRWQDEFLARVARLRIPEPGFGMNAIWYD
;
A
#
# COMPACT_ATOMS: atom_id res chain seq x y z
N MET A 1 -17.66 1.06 -18.70
CA MET A 1 -16.21 0.99 -18.92
C MET A 1 -15.52 0.84 -17.57
N PRO A 2 -14.29 0.30 -17.49
CA PRO A 2 -13.74 -0.13 -16.20
C PRO A 2 -13.41 1.08 -15.31
N VAL A 3 -14.01 1.14 -14.12
CA VAL A 3 -13.59 2.07 -13.07
C VAL A 3 -12.34 1.50 -12.41
N HIS A 4 -11.24 2.25 -12.47
CA HIS A 4 -9.97 1.87 -11.87
C HIS A 4 -10.01 2.17 -10.37
N HIS A 5 -9.47 1.28 -9.54
CA HIS A 5 -9.41 1.49 -8.10
C HIS A 5 -7.96 1.67 -7.66
N LEU A 6 -7.69 2.78 -6.97
CA LEU A 6 -6.42 3.10 -6.35
C LEU A 6 -6.54 2.87 -4.84
N MET A 7 -5.50 2.32 -4.24
CA MET A 7 -5.35 2.28 -2.78
C MET A 7 -4.17 3.15 -2.37
N ILE A 8 -4.40 4.02 -1.37
CA ILE A 8 -3.47 5.07 -0.95
C ILE A 8 -3.31 4.95 0.57
N GLY A 9 -2.09 4.71 1.04
CA GLY A 9 -1.76 4.68 2.48
C GLY A 9 -1.30 6.04 3.02
N THR A 10 -1.49 6.28 4.31
CA THR A 10 -0.90 7.44 5.02
C THR A 10 0.44 7.08 5.66
N TRP A 11 1.35 8.05 5.69
CA TRP A 11 2.67 7.91 6.30
C TRP A 11 2.68 8.17 7.82
N THR A 12 1.82 9.07 8.31
CA THR A 12 1.78 9.46 9.73
C THR A 12 0.72 8.68 10.51
N PRO A 13 1.04 8.13 11.69
CA PRO A 13 0.04 7.57 12.60
C PRO A 13 -1.01 8.61 13.06
N PRO A 14 -2.27 8.20 13.33
CA PRO A 14 -2.81 6.86 13.09
C PRO A 14 -2.99 6.59 11.58
N GLY A 15 -2.50 5.44 11.13
CA GLY A 15 -2.52 5.08 9.72
C GLY A 15 -3.94 4.85 9.18
N ALA A 16 -4.16 5.16 7.90
CA ALA A 16 -5.36 4.77 7.16
C ALA A 16 -5.04 4.42 5.71
N ILE A 17 -5.84 3.53 5.14
CA ILE A 17 -5.88 3.23 3.70
C ILE A 17 -7.11 3.90 3.10
N PHE A 18 -6.92 4.59 1.99
CA PHE A 18 -7.96 5.23 1.20
C PHE A 18 -8.15 4.47 -0.10
N THR A 19 -9.38 4.09 -0.40
CA THR A 19 -9.76 3.55 -1.71
C THR A 19 -10.36 4.68 -2.53
N VAL A 20 -9.78 4.95 -3.70
CA VAL A 20 -10.25 5.97 -4.64
C VAL A 20 -10.63 5.31 -5.96
N ALA A 21 -11.79 5.65 -6.48
CA ALA A 21 -12.22 5.27 -7.81
C ALA A 21 -11.78 6.34 -8.82
N PHE A 22 -11.20 5.93 -9.94
CA PHE A 22 -10.90 6.77 -11.09
C PHE A 22 -11.77 6.35 -12.28
N ASP A 23 -12.62 7.28 -12.73
CA ASP A 23 -13.38 7.19 -13.98
C ASP A 23 -12.54 7.83 -15.09
N ASP A 24 -11.99 6.99 -15.98
CA ASP A 24 -11.05 7.40 -17.03
C ASP A 24 -11.71 8.08 -18.23
N GLU A 25 -13.04 8.03 -18.33
CA GLU A 25 -13.80 8.75 -19.34
C GLU A 25 -14.18 10.15 -18.88
N LYS A 26 -14.68 10.25 -17.63
CA LYS A 26 -15.10 11.52 -17.05
C LYS A 26 -13.94 12.30 -16.45
N LEU A 27 -12.79 11.65 -16.27
CA LEU A 27 -11.61 12.20 -15.61
C LEU A 27 -11.91 12.67 -14.18
N THR A 28 -12.64 11.86 -13.43
CA THR A 28 -13.07 12.17 -12.06
C THR A 28 -12.54 11.16 -11.05
N LEU A 29 -12.28 11.64 -9.83
CA LEU A 29 -11.87 10.82 -8.69
C LEU A 29 -12.95 10.87 -7.61
N GLU A 30 -13.27 9.72 -7.03
CA GLU A 30 -14.19 9.60 -5.90
C GLU A 30 -13.55 8.83 -4.75
N LEU A 31 -13.63 9.36 -3.53
CA LEU A 31 -13.24 8.62 -2.34
C LEU A 31 -14.31 7.57 -2.05
N VAL A 32 -13.96 6.30 -2.22
CA VAL A 32 -14.85 5.16 -2.00
C VAL A 32 -14.87 4.76 -0.53
N LYS A 33 -13.69 4.69 0.11
CA LYS A 33 -13.58 4.21 1.48
C LYS A 33 -12.33 4.74 2.19
N ARG A 34 -12.46 5.03 3.49
CA ARG A 34 -11.34 5.14 4.42
C ARG A 34 -11.37 3.92 5.35
N THR A 35 -10.27 3.20 5.42
CA THR A 35 -10.07 2.05 6.31
C THR A 35 -9.00 2.42 7.33
N GLU A 36 -9.34 2.38 8.61
CA GLU A 36 -8.37 2.64 9.68
C GLU A 36 -7.41 1.46 9.81
N ILE A 37 -6.13 1.77 10.02
CA ILE A 37 -5.10 0.80 10.35
C ILE A 37 -4.88 0.87 11.87
N PRO A 38 -4.68 -0.26 12.57
CA PRO A 38 -4.31 -0.26 13.99
C PRO A 38 -3.11 0.67 14.25
N GLN A 39 -3.12 1.37 15.39
CA GLN A 39 -2.10 2.36 15.73
C GLN A 39 -0.71 1.70 15.74
N ASP A 40 0.19 2.25 14.92
CA ASP A 40 1.65 2.00 14.82
C ASP A 40 2.19 1.32 13.54
N GLU A 41 1.39 1.18 12.47
CA GLU A 41 1.91 0.66 11.19
C GLU A 41 1.94 1.73 10.07
N PRO A 42 3.12 2.09 9.51
CA PRO A 42 3.21 2.84 8.26
C PRO A 42 2.81 1.94 7.07
N ILE A 43 1.98 2.42 6.12
CA ILE A 43 1.50 1.59 4.99
C ILE A 43 1.73 2.19 3.61
N SER A 44 1.90 1.24 2.68
CA SER A 44 2.55 1.21 1.38
C SER A 44 1.59 0.74 0.24
N TRP A 45 2.16 0.23 -0.86
CA TRP A 45 1.54 0.03 -2.16
C TRP A 45 1.00 -1.40 -2.35
N MET A 46 -0.22 -1.51 -2.90
CA MET A 46 -0.99 -2.77 -3.00
C MET A 46 -1.32 -3.15 -4.46
N THR A 47 -1.34 -4.45 -4.74
CA THR A 47 -2.00 -5.11 -5.89
C THR A 47 -3.09 -6.06 -5.36
N PHE A 48 -3.92 -6.66 -6.23
CA PHE A 48 -5.04 -7.53 -5.78
C PHE A 48 -4.61 -8.73 -4.92
N ASP A 49 -3.42 -9.29 -5.16
CA ASP A 49 -2.91 -10.47 -4.44
C ASP A 49 -1.71 -10.15 -3.52
N TRP A 50 -0.99 -9.06 -3.78
CA TRP A 50 0.28 -8.75 -3.13
C TRP A 50 0.33 -7.35 -2.55
N VAL A 51 0.88 -7.23 -1.35
CA VAL A 51 1.13 -5.95 -0.66
C VAL A 51 2.62 -5.83 -0.39
N ALA A 52 3.24 -4.73 -0.80
CA ALA A 52 4.66 -4.46 -0.58
C ALA A 52 4.80 -3.37 0.48
N ILE A 53 5.28 -3.67 1.68
CA ILE A 53 5.51 -2.72 2.79
C ILE A 53 6.97 -2.26 2.80
N THR A 54 7.19 -0.94 2.80
CA THR A 54 8.52 -0.34 2.88
C THR A 54 8.72 0.34 4.24
N ASP A 55 9.92 0.17 4.80
CA ASP A 55 10.34 0.72 6.09
C ASP A 55 11.64 1.51 5.92
N ASP A 56 11.65 2.76 6.38
CA ASP A 56 12.80 3.66 6.35
C ASP A 56 13.59 3.72 7.66
N GLN A 57 13.15 3.02 8.72
CA GLN A 57 13.87 2.95 9.98
C GLN A 57 15.01 1.93 9.93
N GLU A 58 14.72 0.71 9.46
CA GLU A 58 15.73 -0.35 9.35
C GLU A 58 16.04 -0.73 7.89
N GLY A 59 15.28 -0.21 6.93
CA GLY A 59 15.47 -0.40 5.51
C GLY A 59 14.88 -1.71 4.99
N TRP A 60 13.68 -2.09 5.45
CA TRP A 60 13.02 -3.32 5.01
C TRP A 60 12.05 -3.09 3.85
N LEU A 61 12.00 -4.10 2.96
CA LEU A 61 10.92 -4.35 2.02
C LEU A 61 10.29 -5.70 2.39
N ASP A 62 9.05 -5.68 2.85
CA ASP A 62 8.27 -6.88 3.16
C ASP A 62 7.20 -7.10 2.08
N MET A 63 7.07 -8.35 1.62
CA MET A 63 6.00 -8.75 0.71
C MET A 63 4.99 -9.59 1.45
N TYR A 64 3.72 -9.23 1.31
CA TYR A 64 2.59 -9.95 1.87
C TYR A 64 1.69 -10.47 0.76
N ARG A 65 1.03 -11.59 1.02
CA ARG A 65 -0.07 -12.10 0.21
C ARG A 65 -1.39 -11.79 0.90
N TRP A 66 -2.32 -11.18 0.17
CA TRP A 66 -3.71 -11.03 0.58
C TRP A 66 -4.54 -12.11 -0.11
N GLN A 67 -5.21 -12.97 0.68
CA GLN A 67 -6.06 -14.03 0.15
C GLN A 67 -7.13 -14.38 1.18
N ASP A 68 -8.39 -14.49 0.76
CA ASP A 68 -9.51 -14.92 1.62
C ASP A 68 -9.58 -14.13 2.95
N GLU A 69 -9.37 -12.82 2.86
CA GLU A 69 -9.32 -11.89 4.01
C GLU A 69 -8.16 -12.13 4.98
N PHE A 70 -7.17 -12.94 4.60
CA PHE A 70 -5.94 -13.17 5.36
C PHE A 70 -4.75 -12.48 4.71
N LEU A 71 -3.94 -11.79 5.53
CA LEU A 71 -2.70 -11.15 5.12
C LEU A 71 -1.50 -11.88 5.77
N ALA A 72 -0.59 -12.42 4.97
CA ALA A 72 0.59 -13.14 5.46
C ALA A 72 1.87 -12.62 4.82
N ARG A 73 2.92 -12.38 5.60
CA ARG A 73 4.24 -12.06 5.05
C ARG A 73 4.82 -13.30 4.38
N VAL A 74 5.16 -13.18 3.11
CA VAL A 74 5.71 -14.25 2.27
C VAL A 74 7.17 -14.03 1.90
N ALA A 75 7.66 -12.78 1.92
CA ALA A 75 9.06 -12.47 1.69
C ALA A 75 9.48 -11.20 2.44
N ARG A 76 10.79 -11.05 2.65
CA ARG A 76 11.41 -9.88 3.28
C ARG A 76 12.83 -9.70 2.74
N LEU A 77 13.21 -8.46 2.48
CA LEU A 77 14.57 -8.07 2.09
C LEU A 77 15.00 -6.82 2.85
N ARG A 78 16.25 -6.79 3.35
CA ARG A 78 16.85 -5.57 3.91
C ARG A 78 17.75 -4.90 2.89
N ILE A 79 17.64 -3.60 2.74
CA ILE A 79 18.57 -2.76 1.99
C ILE A 79 19.13 -1.72 2.97
N PRO A 80 20.38 -1.90 3.46
CA PRO A 80 20.97 -1.06 4.49
C PRO A 80 21.54 0.25 3.91
N GLU A 81 20.77 0.93 3.07
CA GLU A 81 21.11 2.22 2.48
C GLU A 81 20.39 3.35 3.23
N PRO A 82 21.08 4.45 3.59
CA PRO A 82 20.43 5.59 4.24
C PRO A 82 19.27 6.16 3.42
N GLY A 83 18.07 6.22 4.00
CA GLY A 83 16.88 6.79 3.36
C GLY A 83 16.16 5.86 2.37
N PHE A 84 16.56 4.58 2.28
CA PHE A 84 15.75 3.55 1.61
C PHE A 84 14.42 3.35 2.35
N GLY A 85 13.33 3.03 1.64
CA GLY A 85 12.06 2.62 2.27
C GLY A 85 10.90 3.63 2.21
N MET A 86 11.02 4.69 1.40
CA MET A 86 10.01 5.76 1.32
C MET A 86 8.69 5.32 0.68
N ASN A 87 8.75 4.59 -0.43
CA ASN A 87 7.61 4.13 -1.20
C ASN A 87 8.07 3.05 -2.21
N ALA A 88 7.17 2.24 -2.75
CA ALA A 88 7.48 1.22 -3.76
C ALA A 88 6.57 1.38 -4.96
N ILE A 89 7.05 1.09 -6.17
CA ILE A 89 6.22 1.08 -7.37
C ILE A 89 6.40 -0.29 -8.01
N TRP A 90 5.29 -0.95 -8.32
CA TRP A 90 5.29 -2.17 -9.12
C TRP A 90 5.52 -1.79 -10.59
N TYR A 91 6.44 -2.49 -11.24
CA TYR A 91 6.80 -2.24 -12.63
C TYR A 91 7.17 -3.57 -13.28
N ASP A 92 6.21 -4.10 -14.04
CA ASP A 92 6.21 -5.43 -14.62
C ASP A 92 5.35 -5.39 -15.90
#